data_AF-A0A673UNK6-F1
#
_entry.id   AF-A0A673UNK6-F1
#
_cell.length_a   1.000
_cell.length_b   1.000
_cell.length_c   1.000
_cell.angle_alpha   90.00
_cell.angle_beta   90.00
_cell.angle_gamma   90.00
#
_symmetry.space_group_name_H-M   'P 1'
#
loop_
_entity.id
_entity.type
_entity.pdbx_description
1 polymer ?
#
loop_
_entity_poly.entity_id
_entity_poly.type
_entity_poly.pdbx_seq_one_letter_code
_entity_poly.pdbx_strand_id
1 'polypeptide(L)'
;MAREAAERPPEETLSLWKREQARLKALVVDRDTEAWQRDPAFSGLQRVGGVDVSFVKGDRVSACASLVVLSYPELEVVYEDCHMVSLTAPYVSGFLAFREVPFLVDAVQRLREQAPGLVPQVLLVDGNGLLHHRGFGVACHLGVLTDLPCVGVAKKLLQVDGLENNAQHKEKIGLLQTGGDSFPLMGGSGAVLGTALKSHDRSTKPLYVSVGHKISLEAAVRLTRGCCRFRIPEPVRQADIRSRDHIRRTLGASRPPAPKQDRSQKVQKPKGGSKELEGEGRPPEARRKAPDPRAPRQ
;
A
#
# COMPACT_ATOMS: atom_id res chain seq x y z
N MET A 1 -2.63 -13.46 -20.68
CA MET A 1 -1.99 -12.36 -21.44
C MET A 1 -1.89 -11.17 -20.49
N ALA A 2 -0.70 -10.81 -20.03
CA ALA A 2 -0.54 -9.61 -19.20
C ALA A 2 -0.92 -8.39 -20.06
N ARG A 3 -1.86 -7.55 -19.58
CA ARG A 3 -2.16 -6.29 -20.27
C ARG A 3 -0.98 -5.36 -20.03
N GLU A 4 -0.33 -4.90 -21.10
CA GLU A 4 0.76 -3.95 -21.00
C GLU A 4 0.20 -2.59 -20.56
N ALA A 5 0.81 -1.99 -19.52
CA ALA A 5 0.58 -0.59 -19.22
C ALA A 5 1.21 0.24 -20.35
N ALA A 6 0.54 1.29 -20.80
CA ALA A 6 1.02 2.15 -21.86
C ALA A 6 2.50 2.56 -21.65
N GLU A 7 3.27 2.59 -22.74
CA GLU A 7 4.60 3.17 -22.79
C GLU A 7 4.60 4.61 -22.26
N ARG A 8 5.81 5.12 -21.97
CA ARG A 8 6.05 6.44 -21.37
C ARG A 8 5.06 7.47 -21.94
N PRO A 9 4.28 8.19 -21.09
CA PRO A 9 3.22 9.07 -21.58
C PRO A 9 3.79 10.12 -22.53
N PRO A 10 3.02 10.58 -23.52
CA PRO A 10 3.36 11.75 -24.32
C PRO A 10 3.74 12.93 -23.41
N GLU A 11 4.71 13.74 -23.83
CA GLU A 11 5.17 14.90 -23.06
C GLU A 11 4.02 15.87 -22.72
N GLU A 12 3.06 15.99 -23.64
CA GLU A 12 1.84 16.77 -23.44
C GLU A 12 1.00 16.25 -22.26
N THR A 13 0.81 14.93 -22.15
CA THR A 13 0.10 14.31 -21.00
C THR A 13 0.80 14.63 -19.69
N LEU A 14 2.13 14.54 -19.65
CA LEU A 14 2.90 14.91 -18.46
C LEU A 14 2.78 16.40 -18.11
N SER A 15 2.77 17.26 -19.11
CA SER A 15 2.59 18.71 -18.94
C SER A 15 1.20 19.04 -18.35
N LEU A 16 0.16 18.41 -18.88
CA LEU A 16 -1.21 18.52 -18.37
C LEU A 16 -1.31 18.04 -16.92
N TRP A 17 -0.74 16.87 -16.60
CA TRP A 17 -0.74 16.35 -15.23
C TRP A 17 0.02 17.25 -14.25
N LYS A 18 1.16 17.83 -14.66
CA LYS A 18 1.88 18.80 -13.81
C LYS A 18 1.03 20.02 -13.51
N ARG A 19 0.37 20.57 -14.53
CA ARG A 19 -0.52 21.74 -14.41
C ARG A 19 -1.69 21.42 -13.48
N GLU A 20 -2.29 20.25 -13.64
CA GLU A 20 -3.43 19.84 -12.82
C GLU A 20 -3.03 19.57 -11.37
N GLN A 21 -1.86 18.96 -11.12
CA GLN A 21 -1.33 18.85 -9.75
C GLN A 21 -1.11 20.23 -9.12
N ALA A 22 -0.56 21.20 -9.85
CA ALA A 22 -0.37 22.55 -9.33
C ALA A 22 -1.71 23.24 -9.02
N ARG A 23 -2.69 23.10 -9.93
CA ARG A 23 -4.05 23.67 -9.76
C ARG A 23 -4.75 23.09 -8.53
N LEU A 24 -4.78 21.77 -8.39
CA LEU A 24 -5.43 21.11 -7.27
C LEU A 24 -4.65 21.26 -5.96
N LYS A 25 -3.32 21.32 -5.99
CA LYS A 25 -2.50 21.58 -4.82
C LYS A 25 -2.82 22.92 -4.17
N ALA A 26 -3.13 23.94 -4.97
CA ALA A 26 -3.54 25.26 -4.45
C ALA A 26 -4.84 25.21 -3.62
N LEU A 27 -5.62 24.12 -3.73
CA LEU A 27 -6.85 23.89 -2.95
C LEU A 27 -6.61 23.09 -1.67
N VAL A 28 -5.39 22.61 -1.42
CA VAL A 28 -5.08 21.84 -0.20
C VAL A 28 -5.18 22.76 1.01
N VAL A 29 -5.97 22.34 2.00
CA VAL A 29 -6.01 22.94 3.33
C VAL A 29 -5.22 22.06 4.28
N ASP A 30 -4.23 22.61 4.97
CA ASP A 30 -3.30 21.89 5.85
C ASP A 30 -3.50 22.20 7.35
N ARG A 31 -4.70 22.65 7.68
CA ARG A 31 -5.16 23.01 9.03
C ARG A 31 -6.49 22.34 9.35
N ASP A 32 -6.79 22.25 10.63
CA ASP A 32 -8.03 21.67 11.12
C ASP A 32 -9.24 22.55 10.77
N THR A 33 -10.22 21.94 10.12
CA THR A 33 -11.46 22.59 9.67
C THR A 33 -12.67 22.20 10.51
N GLU A 34 -12.60 21.06 11.19
CA GLU A 34 -13.71 20.48 11.95
C GLU A 34 -13.48 20.60 13.47
N ALA A 35 -14.57 20.68 14.24
CA ALA A 35 -14.48 20.82 15.70
C ALA A 35 -13.81 19.59 16.36
N TRP A 36 -14.16 18.39 15.89
CA TRP A 36 -13.65 17.12 16.43
C TRP A 36 -12.12 17.00 16.32
N GLN A 37 -11.47 17.67 15.37
CA GLN A 37 -10.01 17.60 15.18
C GLN A 37 -9.22 18.28 16.31
N ARG A 38 -9.83 19.32 16.89
CA ARG A 38 -9.23 20.16 17.94
C ARG A 38 -9.47 19.58 19.34
N ASP A 39 -10.40 18.66 19.47
CA ASP A 39 -10.63 17.94 20.71
C ASP A 39 -9.53 16.87 20.93
N PRO A 40 -8.88 16.83 22.11
CA PRO A 40 -7.81 15.86 22.38
C PRO A 40 -8.24 14.39 22.23
N ALA A 41 -9.51 14.08 22.54
CA ALA A 41 -10.09 12.74 22.43
C ALA A 41 -10.86 12.53 21.11
N PHE A 42 -10.83 13.50 20.20
CA PHE A 42 -11.62 13.53 18.98
C PHE A 42 -13.13 13.44 19.21
N SER A 43 -13.64 14.06 20.28
CA SER A 43 -15.08 14.11 20.57
C SER A 43 -15.88 14.61 19.36
N GLY A 44 -16.90 13.85 18.96
CA GLY A 44 -17.69 14.08 17.75
C GLY A 44 -17.21 13.33 16.51
N LEU A 45 -16.02 12.70 16.53
CA LEU A 45 -15.61 11.76 15.50
C LEU A 45 -16.27 10.40 15.74
N GLN A 46 -17.02 9.92 14.75
CA GLN A 46 -17.77 8.66 14.79
C GLN A 46 -17.36 7.69 13.69
N ARG A 47 -16.83 8.18 12.56
CA ARG A 47 -16.53 7.37 11.38
C ARG A 47 -15.20 7.75 10.74
N VAL A 48 -14.31 6.77 10.64
CA VAL A 48 -13.01 6.90 9.95
C VAL A 48 -12.99 5.95 8.77
N GLY A 49 -12.74 6.48 7.59
CA GLY A 49 -12.60 5.69 6.37
C GLY A 49 -11.16 5.27 6.10
N GLY A 50 -11.01 4.16 5.40
CA GLY A 50 -9.73 3.66 4.92
C GLY A 50 -9.81 3.36 3.44
N VAL A 51 -8.75 3.69 2.70
CA VAL A 51 -8.68 3.38 1.26
C VAL A 51 -7.35 2.73 0.89
N ASP A 52 -7.42 1.80 -0.06
CA ASP A 52 -6.28 1.10 -0.65
C ASP A 52 -6.54 0.81 -2.14
N VAL A 53 -5.47 0.75 -2.94
CA VAL A 53 -5.50 0.20 -4.30
C VAL A 53 -4.45 -0.90 -4.39
N SER A 54 -4.90 -2.15 -4.43
CA SER A 54 -4.02 -3.33 -4.52
C SER A 54 -3.95 -3.85 -5.96
N PHE A 55 -2.74 -3.98 -6.50
CA PHE A 55 -2.53 -4.56 -7.82
C PHE A 55 -2.67 -6.08 -7.81
N VAL A 56 -3.18 -6.64 -8.91
CA VAL A 56 -3.13 -8.08 -9.16
C VAL A 56 -1.68 -8.52 -9.34
N LYS A 57 -1.28 -9.61 -8.69
CA LYS A 57 0.12 -10.09 -8.73
C LYS A 57 0.55 -10.39 -10.17
N GLY A 58 1.60 -9.69 -10.62
CA GLY A 58 2.15 -9.85 -11.97
C GLY A 58 1.42 -9.06 -13.06
N ASP A 59 0.42 -8.24 -12.69
CA ASP A 59 -0.30 -7.34 -13.59
C ASP A 59 -0.10 -5.89 -13.14
N ARG A 60 0.18 -5.00 -14.10
CA ARG A 60 0.41 -3.56 -13.85
C ARG A 60 -0.81 -2.70 -14.14
N VAL A 61 -1.87 -3.28 -14.68
CA VAL A 61 -3.12 -2.61 -15.09
C VAL A 61 -4.25 -3.03 -14.17
N SER A 62 -4.44 -4.33 -13.93
CA SER A 62 -5.53 -4.82 -13.09
C SER A 62 -5.24 -4.58 -11.61
N ALA A 63 -6.14 -3.89 -10.93
CA ALA A 63 -6.07 -3.63 -9.49
C ALA A 63 -7.45 -3.76 -8.83
N CYS A 64 -7.50 -3.69 -7.52
CA CYS A 64 -8.72 -3.57 -6.74
C CYS A 64 -8.65 -2.31 -5.90
N ALA A 65 -9.61 -1.41 -6.12
CA ALA A 65 -9.84 -0.25 -5.27
C ALA A 65 -10.77 -0.66 -4.14
N SER A 66 -10.40 -0.33 -2.90
CA SER A 66 -11.18 -0.61 -1.71
C SER A 66 -11.41 0.66 -0.89
N LEU A 67 -12.66 0.85 -0.46
CA LEU A 67 -13.07 1.82 0.54
C LEU A 67 -13.72 1.07 1.70
N VAL A 68 -13.29 1.35 2.91
CA VAL A 68 -13.94 0.88 4.14
C VAL A 68 -14.31 2.06 5.02
N VAL A 69 -15.35 1.90 5.84
CA VAL A 69 -15.65 2.83 6.93
C VAL A 69 -15.72 2.03 8.22
N LEU A 70 -15.03 2.53 9.24
CA LEU A 70 -15.03 1.97 10.57
C LEU A 70 -15.70 2.95 11.53
N SER A 71 -16.38 2.42 12.56
CA SER A 71 -16.80 3.21 13.71
C SER A 71 -15.57 3.71 14.48
N TYR A 72 -15.72 4.83 15.18
CA TYR A 72 -14.71 5.38 16.05
C TYR A 72 -15.35 5.72 17.41
N PRO A 73 -14.70 5.37 18.54
CA PRO A 73 -13.34 4.82 18.67
C PRO A 73 -13.25 3.28 18.56
N GLU A 74 -14.34 2.54 18.34
CA GLU A 74 -14.30 1.08 18.43
C GLU A 74 -13.50 0.45 17.29
N LEU A 75 -13.37 1.09 16.13
CA LEU A 75 -12.65 0.57 14.96
C LEU A 75 -13.26 -0.73 14.41
N GLU A 76 -14.59 -0.81 14.42
CA GLU A 76 -15.37 -1.90 13.83
C GLU A 76 -15.84 -1.51 12.43
N VAL A 77 -15.73 -2.42 11.46
CA VAL A 77 -16.11 -2.13 10.07
C VAL A 77 -17.63 -2.03 9.96
N VAL A 78 -18.13 -0.88 9.51
CA VAL A 78 -19.56 -0.60 9.31
C VAL A 78 -19.94 -0.49 7.83
N TYR A 79 -18.95 -0.33 6.94
CA TYR A 79 -19.13 -0.32 5.49
C TYR A 79 -17.88 -0.84 4.79
N GLU A 80 -18.07 -1.54 3.68
CA GLU A 80 -17.01 -1.96 2.76
C GLU A 80 -17.48 -1.89 1.31
N ASP A 81 -16.62 -1.39 0.43
CA ASP A 81 -16.79 -1.41 -1.01
C ASP A 81 -15.47 -1.80 -1.68
N CYS A 82 -15.53 -2.75 -2.61
CA CYS A 82 -14.37 -3.27 -3.35
C CYS A 82 -14.73 -3.49 -4.81
N HIS A 83 -13.96 -2.88 -5.71
CA HIS A 83 -14.14 -3.05 -7.15
C HIS A 83 -12.83 -3.41 -7.83
N MET A 84 -12.87 -4.40 -8.72
CA MET A 84 -11.81 -4.61 -9.70
C MET A 84 -11.81 -3.46 -10.70
N VAL A 85 -10.64 -2.87 -10.93
CA VAL A 85 -10.44 -1.70 -11.79
C VAL A 85 -9.28 -1.93 -12.75
N SER A 86 -9.29 -1.21 -13.87
CA SER A 86 -8.22 -1.23 -14.87
C SER A 86 -7.51 0.12 -14.90
N LEU A 87 -6.28 0.15 -14.38
CA LEU A 87 -5.43 1.33 -14.30
C LEU A 87 -4.69 1.54 -15.64
N THR A 88 -5.40 2.07 -16.63
CA THR A 88 -4.89 2.22 -18.01
C THR A 88 -3.94 3.40 -18.19
N ALA A 89 -4.02 4.43 -17.34
CA ALA A 89 -3.06 5.53 -17.34
C ALA A 89 -1.63 5.01 -17.08
N PRO A 90 -0.59 5.56 -17.74
CA PRO A 90 0.77 5.07 -17.61
C PRO A 90 1.37 5.34 -16.22
N TYR A 91 2.29 4.47 -15.79
CA TYR A 91 2.99 4.62 -14.52
C TYR A 91 4.14 5.62 -14.65
N VAL A 92 4.04 6.73 -13.91
CA VAL A 92 5.12 7.71 -13.79
C VAL A 92 5.30 8.07 -12.32
N SER A 93 6.55 8.00 -11.84
CA SER A 93 6.86 8.39 -10.46
C SER A 93 6.42 9.85 -10.21
N GLY A 94 5.75 10.09 -9.09
CA GLY A 94 5.15 11.38 -8.76
C GLY A 94 3.78 11.65 -9.40
N PHE A 95 3.20 10.68 -10.14
CA PHE A 95 1.88 10.81 -10.78
C PHE A 95 0.96 9.61 -10.54
N LEU A 96 1.29 8.74 -9.58
CA LEU A 96 0.49 7.56 -9.24
C LEU A 96 -0.99 7.89 -8.96
N ALA A 97 -1.24 9.04 -8.34
CA ALA A 97 -2.59 9.52 -8.03
C ALA A 97 -3.50 9.63 -9.27
N PHE A 98 -2.98 9.95 -10.46
CA PHE A 98 -3.80 9.99 -11.70
C PHE A 98 -4.28 8.60 -12.14
N ARG A 99 -3.62 7.54 -11.66
CA ARG A 99 -4.07 6.16 -11.90
C ARG A 99 -5.13 5.76 -10.87
N GLU A 100 -4.92 6.09 -9.61
CA GLU A 100 -5.69 5.51 -8.50
C GLU A 100 -6.90 6.36 -8.07
N VAL A 101 -6.74 7.69 -8.02
CA VAL A 101 -7.73 8.60 -7.41
C VAL A 101 -9.09 8.57 -8.10
N PRO A 102 -9.23 8.50 -9.44
CA PRO A 102 -10.55 8.43 -10.07
C PRO A 102 -11.41 7.30 -9.50
N PHE A 103 -10.83 6.11 -9.34
CA PHE A 103 -11.54 4.95 -8.80
C PHE A 103 -11.88 5.07 -7.31
N LEU A 104 -11.05 5.79 -6.54
CA LEU A 104 -11.31 6.07 -5.13
C LEU A 104 -12.39 7.16 -4.96
N VAL A 105 -12.41 8.18 -5.83
CA VAL A 105 -13.47 9.18 -5.89
C VAL A 105 -14.81 8.51 -6.21
N ASP A 106 -14.84 7.62 -7.19
CA ASP A 106 -16.04 6.86 -7.54
C ASP A 106 -16.55 6.01 -6.36
N ALA A 107 -15.64 5.41 -5.58
CA ALA A 107 -16.02 4.65 -4.37
C ALA A 107 -16.67 5.54 -3.30
N VAL A 108 -16.13 6.75 -3.09
CA VAL A 108 -16.72 7.73 -2.16
C VAL A 108 -18.07 8.23 -2.67
N GLN A 109 -18.23 8.45 -3.98
CA GLN A 109 -19.50 8.86 -4.58
C GLN A 109 -20.57 7.77 -4.42
N ARG A 110 -20.25 6.50 -4.72
CA ARG A 110 -21.16 5.37 -4.48
C ARG A 110 -21.59 5.28 -3.02
N LEU A 111 -20.65 5.43 -2.08
CA LEU A 111 -21.00 5.46 -0.65
C LEU A 111 -21.99 6.60 -0.31
N ARG A 112 -21.76 7.81 -0.83
CA ARG A 112 -22.66 8.96 -0.62
C ARG A 112 -24.07 8.71 -1.15
N GLU A 113 -24.20 8.01 -2.26
CA GLU A 113 -25.49 7.66 -2.88
C GLU A 113 -26.19 6.52 -2.13
N GLN A 114 -25.45 5.47 -1.77
CA GLN A 114 -26.02 4.22 -1.25
C GLN A 114 -26.24 4.24 0.26
N ALA A 115 -25.32 4.88 1.00
CA ALA A 115 -25.35 4.91 2.47
C ALA A 115 -24.80 6.26 3.00
N PRO A 116 -25.48 7.39 2.72
CA PRO A 116 -25.02 8.73 3.12
C PRO A 116 -24.76 8.87 4.63
N GLY A 117 -25.51 8.16 5.48
CA GLY A 117 -25.31 8.15 6.94
C GLY A 117 -23.99 7.50 7.39
N LEU A 118 -23.33 6.74 6.50
CA LEU A 118 -22.06 6.06 6.75
C LEU A 118 -20.86 6.78 6.11
N VAL A 119 -21.06 7.96 5.51
CA VAL A 119 -19.95 8.75 4.96
C VAL A 119 -18.93 9.05 6.09
N PRO A 120 -17.63 8.76 5.86
CA PRO A 120 -16.60 9.00 6.87
C PRO A 120 -16.33 10.48 7.05
N GLN A 121 -15.98 10.89 8.28
CA GLN A 121 -15.57 12.26 8.57
C GLN A 121 -14.13 12.54 8.17
N VAL A 122 -13.32 11.50 7.99
CA VAL A 122 -11.91 11.56 7.61
C VAL A 122 -11.47 10.25 6.96
N LEU A 123 -10.60 10.33 5.96
CA LEU A 123 -10.01 9.18 5.28
C LEU A 123 -8.54 9.00 5.66
N LEU A 124 -8.15 7.78 6.04
CA LEU A 124 -6.75 7.34 6.09
C LEU A 124 -6.41 6.62 4.79
N VAL A 125 -5.43 7.16 4.06
CA VAL A 125 -5.07 6.72 2.71
C VAL A 125 -3.73 5.98 2.76
N ASP A 126 -3.66 4.76 2.22
CA ASP A 126 -2.37 4.05 2.05
C ASP A 126 -1.52 4.75 0.98
N GLY A 127 -0.72 5.72 1.41
CA GLY A 127 0.04 6.56 0.50
C GLY A 127 0.45 7.88 1.13
N ASN A 128 0.99 8.77 0.31
CA ASN A 128 1.48 10.06 0.78
C ASN A 128 0.47 11.19 0.53
N GLY A 129 0.52 12.21 1.37
CA GLY A 129 -0.11 13.52 1.18
C GLY A 129 0.93 14.56 0.74
N LEU A 130 1.21 15.56 1.58
CA LEU A 130 2.21 16.61 1.33
C LEU A 130 3.66 16.08 1.26
N LEU A 131 3.96 14.92 1.86
CA LEU A 131 5.25 14.23 1.70
C LEU A 131 5.36 13.59 0.30
N HIS A 132 5.53 14.42 -0.73
CA HIS A 132 5.45 13.99 -2.12
C HIS A 132 6.38 14.79 -3.04
N HIS A 133 6.79 14.21 -4.17
CA HIS A 133 7.68 14.84 -5.18
C HIS A 133 7.26 16.26 -5.60
N ARG A 134 5.96 16.56 -5.53
CA ARG A 134 5.39 17.88 -5.82
C ARG A 134 4.54 18.45 -4.68
N GLY A 135 4.62 17.85 -3.49
CA GLY A 135 3.76 18.22 -2.35
C GLY A 135 2.26 18.02 -2.63
N PHE A 136 1.90 16.96 -3.37
CA PHE A 136 0.52 16.64 -3.76
C PHE A 136 0.39 15.15 -4.08
N GLY A 137 0.44 14.32 -3.04
CA GLY A 137 0.29 12.87 -3.16
C GLY A 137 -1.17 12.43 -3.27
N VAL A 138 -1.40 11.11 -3.28
CA VAL A 138 -2.72 10.49 -3.41
C VAL A 138 -3.71 10.97 -2.34
N ALA A 139 -3.25 11.18 -1.10
CA ALA A 139 -4.13 11.63 -0.01
C ALA A 139 -4.60 13.08 -0.21
N CYS A 140 -3.72 13.97 -0.69
CA CYS A 140 -4.11 15.34 -1.05
C CYS A 140 -5.08 15.35 -2.21
N HIS A 141 -4.77 14.58 -3.25
CA HIS A 141 -5.56 14.53 -4.47
C HIS A 141 -6.97 14.00 -4.20
N LEU A 142 -7.09 12.89 -3.47
CA LEU A 142 -8.38 12.37 -3.05
C LEU A 142 -9.13 13.35 -2.15
N GLY A 143 -8.46 13.96 -1.16
CA GLY A 143 -9.08 14.90 -0.23
C GLY A 143 -9.65 16.13 -0.93
N VAL A 144 -8.91 16.74 -1.84
CA VAL A 144 -9.38 17.90 -2.61
C VAL A 144 -10.58 17.55 -3.50
N LEU A 145 -10.57 16.41 -4.18
CA LEU A 145 -11.66 16.03 -5.08
C LEU A 145 -12.92 15.55 -4.35
N THR A 146 -12.77 15.00 -3.15
CA THR A 146 -13.90 14.53 -2.33
C THR A 146 -14.37 15.58 -1.33
N ASP A 147 -13.59 16.64 -1.11
CA ASP A 147 -13.77 17.65 -0.08
C ASP A 147 -13.79 17.09 1.36
N LEU A 148 -13.24 15.89 1.55
CA LEU A 148 -13.13 15.21 2.85
C LEU A 148 -11.75 15.46 3.49
N PRO A 149 -11.67 15.54 4.83
CA PRO A 149 -10.41 15.43 5.53
C PRO A 149 -9.67 14.14 5.17
N CYS A 150 -8.39 14.25 4.82
CA CYS A 150 -7.56 13.13 4.37
C CYS A 150 -6.19 13.15 5.04
N VAL A 151 -5.70 11.97 5.41
CA VAL A 151 -4.36 11.74 5.95
C VAL A 151 -3.64 10.71 5.08
N GLY A 152 -2.43 11.04 4.63
CA GLY A 152 -1.54 10.09 3.99
C GLY A 152 -0.78 9.27 5.03
N VAL A 153 -0.94 7.95 5.00
CA VAL A 153 -0.25 6.99 5.86
C VAL A 153 0.65 6.08 5.01
N ALA A 154 1.92 6.45 4.87
CA ALA A 154 2.87 5.68 4.07
C ALA A 154 3.66 4.66 4.92
N LYS A 155 3.85 3.45 4.36
CA LYS A 155 4.60 2.35 5.00
C LYS A 155 6.12 2.47 4.86
N LYS A 156 6.60 3.38 4.00
CA LYS A 156 8.02 3.62 3.65
C LYS A 156 8.26 5.13 3.50
N LEU A 157 9.49 5.58 3.80
CA LEU A 157 9.91 6.97 3.57
C LEU A 157 9.96 7.23 2.07
N LEU A 158 9.31 8.31 1.63
CA LEU A 158 9.53 8.86 0.31
C LEU A 158 10.71 9.85 0.36
N GLN A 159 11.73 9.60 -0.45
CA GLN A 159 12.95 10.40 -0.47
C GLN A 159 12.78 11.59 -1.41
N VAL A 160 12.31 12.71 -0.86
CA VAL A 160 12.00 13.96 -1.56
C VAL A 160 12.51 15.14 -0.74
N ASP A 161 12.83 16.25 -1.38
CA ASP A 161 13.32 17.46 -0.72
C ASP A 161 14.44 17.16 0.30
N GLY A 162 15.48 16.43 -0.13
CA GLY A 162 16.61 16.07 0.72
C GLY A 162 16.34 15.05 1.84
N LEU A 163 15.11 14.54 1.98
CA LEU A 163 14.85 13.43 2.90
C LEU A 163 15.47 12.14 2.38
N GLU A 164 16.22 11.47 3.24
CA GLU A 164 16.93 10.23 2.90
C GLU A 164 16.76 9.18 4.01
N ASN A 165 16.70 7.91 3.63
CA ASN A 165 16.73 6.80 4.59
C ASN A 165 18.17 6.43 4.98
N ASN A 166 18.93 7.43 5.43
CA ASN A 166 20.35 7.34 5.75
C ASN A 166 20.59 6.93 7.22
N ALA A 167 21.85 6.98 7.68
CA ALA A 167 22.22 6.59 9.04
C ALA A 167 21.55 7.44 10.11
N GLN A 168 21.48 8.77 9.92
CA GLN A 168 20.82 9.69 10.86
C GLN A 168 19.32 9.41 10.99
N HIS A 169 18.66 9.10 9.86
CA HIS A 169 17.25 8.71 9.88
C HIS A 169 17.03 7.41 10.68
N LYS A 170 17.90 6.42 10.50
CA LYS A 170 17.85 5.15 11.24
C LYS A 170 18.14 5.32 12.73
N GLU A 171 19.06 6.21 13.09
CA GLU A 171 19.34 6.58 14.48
C GLU A 171 18.10 7.17 15.15
N LYS A 172 17.45 8.15 14.51
CA LYS A 172 16.18 8.72 15.02
C LYS A 172 15.09 7.66 15.18
N ILE A 173 14.99 6.69 14.27
CA ILE A 173 14.08 5.54 14.43
C ILE A 173 14.46 4.70 15.65
N GLY A 174 15.75 4.47 15.89
CA GLY A 174 16.26 3.74 17.05
C GLY A 174 15.94 4.40 18.40
N LEU A 175 15.71 5.71 18.40
CA LEU A 175 15.29 6.47 19.58
C LEU A 175 13.79 6.31 19.91
N LEU A 176 12.96 5.82 18.98
CA LEU A 176 11.52 5.61 19.21
C LEU A 176 11.26 4.38 20.09
N GLN A 177 10.92 4.59 21.36
CA GLN A 177 10.75 3.56 22.37
C GLN A 177 9.32 2.99 22.39
N THR A 178 8.31 3.85 22.46
CA THR A 178 6.91 3.46 22.67
C THR A 178 5.98 3.86 21.51
N GLY A 179 4.83 3.21 21.43
CA GLY A 179 3.80 3.51 20.46
C GLY A 179 3.19 4.89 20.71
N GLY A 180 3.43 5.81 19.79
CA GLY A 180 3.09 7.23 19.92
C GLY A 180 4.32 8.11 19.71
N ASP A 181 5.52 7.61 20.00
CA ASP A 181 6.76 8.32 19.77
C ASP A 181 6.88 8.68 18.29
N SER A 182 7.36 9.90 18.03
CA SER A 182 7.48 10.41 16.67
C SER A 182 8.55 11.48 16.54
N PHE A 183 8.97 11.75 15.30
CA PHE A 183 9.85 12.87 14.98
C PHE A 183 9.47 13.50 13.61
N PRO A 184 9.68 14.82 13.45
CA PRO A 184 9.32 15.52 12.22
C PRO A 184 10.24 15.13 11.05
N LEU A 185 9.65 15.07 9.86
CA LEU A 185 10.35 14.90 8.58
C LEU A 185 10.58 16.27 7.96
N MET A 186 11.67 16.92 8.36
CA MET A 186 12.07 18.23 7.83
C MET A 186 12.84 18.04 6.52
N GLY A 187 12.33 18.60 5.43
CA GLY A 187 13.02 18.63 4.14
C GLY A 187 14.17 19.62 4.11
N GLY A 188 15.01 19.54 3.08
CA GLY A 188 16.14 20.43 2.84
C GLY A 188 15.73 21.89 2.63
N SER A 189 14.50 22.14 2.21
CA SER A 189 13.90 23.47 2.18
C SER A 189 13.61 24.07 3.56
N GLY A 190 13.69 23.27 4.64
CA GLY A 190 13.27 23.64 6.00
C GLY A 190 11.79 23.36 6.29
N ALA A 191 10.99 22.98 5.29
CA ALA A 191 9.59 22.64 5.47
C ALA A 191 9.42 21.29 6.19
N VAL A 192 8.48 21.19 7.12
CA VAL A 192 8.05 19.91 7.71
C VAL A 192 7.05 19.25 6.77
N LEU A 193 7.46 18.15 6.13
CA LEU A 193 6.65 17.45 5.12
C LEU A 193 5.74 16.36 5.69
N GLY A 194 6.02 15.94 6.92
CA GLY A 194 5.29 14.89 7.62
C GLY A 194 5.97 14.50 8.92
N THR A 195 5.59 13.36 9.47
CA THR A 195 6.09 12.84 10.74
C THR A 195 6.34 11.33 10.62
N ALA A 196 7.50 10.87 11.10
CA ALA A 196 7.74 9.46 11.34
C ALA A 196 7.10 9.06 12.68
N LEU A 197 6.16 8.12 12.67
CA LEU A 197 5.39 7.69 13.83
C LEU A 197 5.66 6.22 14.14
N LYS A 198 6.13 5.92 15.36
CA LYS A 198 6.06 4.56 15.89
C LYS A 198 4.63 4.28 16.31
N SER A 199 3.88 3.58 15.47
CA SER A 199 2.44 3.41 15.65
C SER A 199 2.04 2.35 16.69
N HIS A 200 2.95 1.44 17.06
CA HIS A 200 2.68 0.32 17.96
C HIS A 200 3.95 -0.16 18.66
N ASP A 201 3.87 -0.53 19.94
CA ASP A 201 5.03 -0.88 20.79
C ASP A 201 5.87 -2.02 20.21
N ARG A 202 5.20 -3.07 19.71
CA ARG A 202 5.84 -4.26 19.14
C ARG A 202 6.44 -4.07 17.74
N SER A 203 6.38 -2.87 17.16
CA SER A 203 6.92 -2.61 15.82
C SER A 203 8.02 -1.56 15.84
N THR A 204 9.17 -1.90 15.28
CA THR A 204 10.30 -0.98 15.10
C THR A 204 10.22 -0.15 13.82
N LYS A 205 9.33 -0.51 12.88
CA LYS A 205 9.20 0.17 11.59
C LYS A 205 8.15 1.27 11.69
N PRO A 206 8.53 2.56 11.60
CA PRO A 206 7.55 3.64 11.70
C PRO A 206 6.60 3.65 10.50
N LEU A 207 5.52 4.41 10.65
CA LEU A 207 4.71 4.94 9.56
C LEU A 207 5.18 6.36 9.24
N TYR A 208 4.96 6.81 8.02
CA TYR A 208 5.26 8.17 7.59
C TYR A 208 3.93 8.86 7.32
N VAL A 209 3.52 9.69 8.28
CA VAL A 209 2.23 10.38 8.27
C VAL A 209 2.41 11.76 7.66
N SER A 210 1.56 12.12 6.72
CA SER A 210 1.55 13.46 6.11
C SER A 210 0.13 13.95 5.90
N VAL A 211 -0.05 15.26 5.95
CA VAL A 211 -1.33 15.92 5.69
C VAL A 211 -1.79 15.61 4.27
N GLY A 212 -3.03 15.16 4.11
CA GLY A 212 -3.70 15.09 2.82
C GLY A 212 -4.48 16.38 2.55
N HIS A 213 -5.55 16.59 3.30
CA HIS A 213 -6.46 17.73 3.14
C HIS A 213 -7.27 17.96 4.43
N LYS A 214 -7.61 19.22 4.74
CA LYS A 214 -8.51 19.65 5.83
C LYS A 214 -8.18 19.11 7.22
N ILE A 215 -6.91 18.85 7.50
CA ILE A 215 -6.43 18.36 8.80
C ILE A 215 -5.01 18.87 9.04
N SER A 216 -4.69 19.24 10.28
CA SER A 216 -3.32 19.59 10.67
C SER A 216 -2.44 18.34 10.77
N LEU A 217 -1.12 18.52 10.64
CA LEU A 217 -0.18 17.39 10.79
C LEU A 217 -0.26 16.76 12.19
N GLU A 218 -0.43 17.58 13.22
CA GLU A 218 -0.55 17.12 14.60
C GLU A 218 -1.80 16.24 14.79
N ALA A 219 -2.97 16.73 14.38
CA ALA A 219 -4.21 15.96 14.44
C ALA A 219 -4.13 14.68 13.61
N ALA A 220 -3.51 14.73 12.42
CA ALA A 220 -3.30 13.57 11.57
C ALA A 220 -2.44 12.47 12.25
N VAL A 221 -1.36 12.85 12.94
CA VAL A 221 -0.49 11.91 13.67
C VAL A 221 -1.24 11.29 14.86
N ARG A 222 -1.91 12.12 15.67
CA ARG A 222 -2.72 11.66 16.82
C ARG A 222 -3.83 10.70 16.38
N LEU A 223 -4.56 11.06 15.32
CA LEU A 223 -5.64 10.23 14.78
C LEU A 223 -5.10 8.91 14.23
N THR A 224 -4.00 8.96 13.46
CA THR A 224 -3.35 7.75 12.93
C THR A 224 -2.97 6.80 14.08
N ARG A 225 -2.40 7.32 15.18
CA ARG A 225 -2.09 6.53 16.37
C ARG A 225 -3.34 5.97 17.04
N GLY A 226 -4.40 6.77 17.19
CA GLY A 226 -5.68 6.35 17.76
C GLY A 226 -6.36 5.24 16.96
N CYS A 227 -6.09 5.16 15.65
CA CYS A 227 -6.60 4.09 14.79
C CYS A 227 -5.70 2.82 14.78
N CYS A 228 -4.61 2.76 15.53
CA CYS A 228 -3.66 1.64 15.48
C CYS A 228 -3.90 0.59 16.58
N ARG A 229 -4.69 -0.46 16.27
CA ARG A 229 -4.69 -1.72 17.06
C ARG A 229 -3.43 -2.56 16.81
N PHE A 230 -2.84 -2.43 15.62
CA PHE A 230 -1.55 -3.02 15.23
C PHE A 230 -0.61 -1.93 14.68
N ARG A 231 0.50 -2.32 14.05
CA ARG A 231 1.39 -1.36 13.36
C ARG A 231 0.63 -0.54 12.31
N ILE A 232 -0.22 -1.15 11.49
CA ILE A 232 -0.97 -0.46 10.45
C ILE A 232 -2.30 0.01 11.05
N PRO A 233 -2.74 1.26 10.82
CA PRO A 233 -4.03 1.74 11.31
C PRO A 233 -5.16 0.88 10.75
N GLU A 234 -6.17 0.59 11.57
CA GLU A 234 -7.26 -0.32 11.21
C GLU A 234 -7.96 0.03 9.89
N PRO A 235 -8.33 1.28 9.60
CA PRO A 235 -8.97 1.60 8.33
C PRO A 235 -8.10 1.21 7.11
N VAL A 236 -6.80 1.53 7.15
CA VAL A 236 -5.84 1.17 6.09
C VAL A 236 -5.64 -0.35 6.03
N ARG A 237 -5.53 -1.01 7.19
CA ARG A 237 -5.35 -2.47 7.27
C ARG A 237 -6.56 -3.22 6.71
N GLN A 238 -7.77 -2.76 6.99
CA GLN A 238 -9.02 -3.39 6.56
C GLN A 238 -9.26 -3.19 5.05
N ALA A 239 -8.91 -2.03 4.49
CA ALA A 239 -8.93 -1.80 3.05
C ALA A 239 -7.95 -2.74 2.32
N ASP A 240 -6.71 -2.85 2.82
CA ASP A 240 -5.64 -3.73 2.29
C ASP A 240 -6.02 -5.22 2.34
N ILE A 241 -6.69 -5.67 3.39
CA ILE A 241 -7.19 -7.05 3.50
C ILE A 241 -8.30 -7.31 2.47
N ARG A 242 -9.30 -6.43 2.41
CA ARG A 242 -10.46 -6.61 1.53
C ARG A 242 -10.12 -6.51 0.06
N SER A 243 -9.24 -5.59 -0.32
CA SER A 243 -8.78 -5.46 -1.70
C SER A 243 -8.10 -6.75 -2.17
N ARG A 244 -7.22 -7.33 -1.34
CA ARG A 244 -6.57 -8.62 -1.63
C ARG A 244 -7.53 -9.80 -1.61
N ASP A 245 -8.46 -9.84 -0.67
CA ASP A 245 -9.49 -10.88 -0.60
C ASP A 245 -10.39 -10.87 -1.83
N HIS A 246 -10.80 -9.68 -2.27
CA HIS A 246 -11.60 -9.48 -3.48
C HIS A 246 -10.83 -9.96 -4.72
N ILE A 247 -9.55 -9.59 -4.88
CA ILE A 247 -8.68 -10.11 -5.96
C ILE A 247 -8.64 -11.64 -5.94
N ARG A 248 -8.43 -12.25 -4.77
CA ARG A 248 -8.37 -13.71 -4.63
C ARG A 248 -9.68 -14.40 -5.01
N ARG A 249 -10.83 -13.85 -4.62
CA ARG A 249 -12.15 -14.41 -4.97
C ARG A 249 -12.45 -14.27 -6.45
N THR A 250 -12.23 -13.08 -7.02
CA THR A 250 -12.56 -12.79 -8.42
C THR A 250 -11.67 -13.54 -9.41
N LEU A 251 -10.37 -13.69 -9.13
CA LEU A 251 -9.43 -14.41 -10.00
C LEU A 251 -9.25 -15.89 -9.63
N GLY A 252 -9.56 -16.27 -8.39
CA GLY A 252 -9.50 -17.65 -7.92
C GLY A 252 -10.71 -18.50 -8.35
N ALA A 253 -11.87 -17.86 -8.58
CA ALA A 253 -13.07 -18.52 -9.09
C ALA A 253 -12.98 -18.91 -10.58
N SER A 254 -11.91 -18.54 -11.29
CA SER A 254 -11.75 -18.75 -12.74
C SER A 254 -10.91 -19.99 -13.14
N ARG A 255 -10.74 -20.98 -12.26
CA ARG A 255 -10.20 -22.30 -12.63
C ARG A 255 -11.13 -23.44 -12.18
N PRO A 256 -11.81 -24.14 -13.10
CA PRO A 256 -12.21 -25.52 -12.81
C PRO A 256 -10.93 -26.34 -12.58
N PRO A 257 -10.90 -27.28 -11.62
CA PRO A 257 -9.79 -28.22 -11.52
C PRO A 257 -9.72 -29.03 -12.81
N ALA A 258 -8.58 -28.95 -13.51
CA ALA A 258 -8.30 -29.83 -14.63
C ALA A 258 -8.33 -31.29 -14.11
N PRO A 259 -9.03 -32.23 -14.80
CA PRO A 259 -9.05 -33.61 -14.37
C PRO A 259 -7.62 -34.16 -14.38
N LYS A 260 -7.21 -34.76 -13.26
CA LYS A 260 -5.92 -35.45 -13.15
C LYS A 260 -5.91 -36.57 -14.18
N GLN A 261 -5.13 -36.43 -15.24
CA GLN A 261 -4.83 -37.54 -16.13
C GLN A 261 -3.92 -38.51 -15.39
N ASP A 262 -4.49 -39.67 -15.08
CA ASP A 262 -3.81 -40.83 -14.54
C ASP A 262 -2.77 -41.33 -15.57
N ARG A 263 -1.48 -41.20 -15.23
CA ARG A 263 -0.39 -41.68 -16.07
C ARG A 263 -0.17 -43.17 -15.79
N SER A 264 -1.02 -43.99 -16.38
CA SER A 264 -0.76 -45.41 -16.56
C SER A 264 -1.09 -45.80 -17.99
N GLN A 265 -0.07 -45.87 -18.85
CA GLN A 265 0.14 -47.01 -19.77
C GLN A 265 1.41 -46.83 -20.60
N LYS A 266 2.28 -47.84 -20.48
CA LYS A 266 3.47 -48.09 -21.30
C LYS A 266 3.04 -48.39 -22.73
N VAL A 267 3.66 -47.73 -23.71
CA VAL A 267 3.68 -48.19 -25.10
C VAL A 267 5.08 -48.71 -25.40
N GLN A 268 5.16 -50.00 -25.69
CA GLN A 268 6.37 -50.71 -26.15
C GLN A 268 6.71 -50.27 -27.58
N LYS A 269 8.01 -50.07 -27.86
CA LYS A 269 8.55 -49.87 -29.21
C LYS A 269 9.36 -51.12 -29.65
N PRO A 270 9.36 -51.50 -30.94
CA PRO A 270 9.97 -52.73 -31.42
C PRO A 270 11.48 -52.61 -31.69
N LYS A 271 12.14 -53.78 -31.73
CA LYS A 271 13.57 -54.02 -31.97
C LYS A 271 13.97 -53.96 -33.47
N GLY A 272 15.23 -53.60 -33.71
CA GLY A 272 16.02 -53.82 -34.94
C GLY A 272 17.04 -52.68 -35.12
N GLY A 273 18.29 -52.81 -34.69
CA GLY A 273 19.44 -53.37 -35.45
C GLY A 273 20.03 -52.28 -36.36
N SER A 274 21.24 -51.72 -36.18
CA SER A 274 22.55 -52.37 -36.37
C SER A 274 23.71 -51.38 -36.04
N LYS A 275 24.87 -51.95 -35.63
CA LYS A 275 26.29 -51.50 -35.80
C LYS A 275 26.81 -50.29 -34.98
N GLU A 276 27.74 -50.54 -34.05
CA GLU A 276 29.23 -50.28 -34.12
C GLU A 276 29.54 -48.81 -33.74
N LEU A 277 30.47 -48.40 -32.86
CA LEU A 277 31.74 -48.91 -32.33
C LEU A 277 32.10 -48.15 -31.02
N GLU A 278 32.99 -48.77 -30.22
CA GLU A 278 33.98 -48.17 -29.28
C GLU A 278 33.47 -47.27 -28.13
N GLY A 279 33.94 -47.36 -26.89
CA GLY A 279 35.03 -48.07 -26.22
C GLY A 279 35.16 -47.45 -24.82
N GLU A 280 35.34 -48.30 -23.81
CA GLU A 280 36.00 -48.10 -22.48
C GLU A 280 35.96 -46.69 -21.82
N GLY A 281 35.55 -46.51 -20.56
CA GLY A 281 35.84 -47.33 -19.41
C GLY A 281 35.10 -46.85 -18.15
N ARG A 282 34.79 -47.86 -17.33
CA ARG A 282 34.29 -47.84 -15.94
C ARG A 282 35.52 -47.81 -14.98
N PRO A 283 35.37 -47.88 -13.65
CA PRO A 283 34.50 -47.15 -12.69
C PRO A 283 35.37 -46.85 -11.42
N PRO A 284 34.96 -47.06 -10.14
CA PRO A 284 33.66 -46.93 -9.46
C PRO A 284 33.73 -46.13 -8.12
N GLU A 285 32.54 -45.84 -7.57
CA GLU A 285 32.13 -46.04 -6.16
C GLU A 285 32.91 -45.38 -5.00
N ALA A 286 32.34 -45.10 -3.82
CA ALA A 286 30.98 -45.06 -3.28
C ALA A 286 31.11 -44.62 -1.81
N ARG A 287 30.07 -43.97 -1.28
CA ARG A 287 29.45 -44.19 0.07
C ARG A 287 30.37 -44.06 1.32
N ARG A 288 29.95 -43.63 2.51
CA ARG A 288 28.72 -43.13 3.13
C ARG A 288 29.12 -42.82 4.60
N LYS A 289 28.36 -41.91 5.22
CA LYS A 289 27.96 -41.85 6.65
C LYS A 289 28.98 -41.41 7.73
N ALA A 290 28.55 -40.37 8.45
CA ALA A 290 28.94 -39.98 9.82
C ALA A 290 28.41 -41.01 10.88
N PRO A 291 28.82 -40.99 12.18
CA PRO A 291 28.48 -39.90 13.13
C PRO A 291 29.54 -39.54 14.22
N ASP A 292 29.23 -38.42 14.90
CA ASP A 292 29.61 -37.80 16.22
C ASP A 292 29.86 -38.81 17.40
N PRO A 293 30.31 -38.47 18.66
CA PRO A 293 30.78 -37.21 19.30
C PRO A 293 32.02 -37.30 20.22
N ARG A 294 32.47 -36.13 20.75
CA ARG A 294 33.01 -35.82 22.11
C ARG A 294 34.29 -34.95 22.13
N ALA A 295 34.23 -33.88 22.94
CA ALA A 295 35.28 -32.92 23.34
C ALA A 295 36.27 -33.54 24.38
N PRO A 296 37.19 -32.81 25.07
CA PRO A 296 37.69 -31.42 24.96
C PRO A 296 39.26 -31.26 25.08
N ARG A 297 39.73 -29.99 25.16
CA ARG A 297 41.01 -29.45 25.69
C ARG A 297 42.29 -29.61 24.85
N GLN A 298 42.84 -28.50 24.33
CA GLN A 298 43.81 -27.60 24.97
C GLN A 298 43.77 -26.25 24.26
#